data_AF-A0A833HMX9-F1
#
_entry.id   AF-A0A833HMX9-F1
#
_cell.length_a   1.000
_cell.length_b   1.000
_cell.length_c   1.000
_cell.angle_alpha   90.00
_cell.angle_beta   90.00
_cell.angle_gamma   90.00
#
_symmetry.space_group_name_H-M   'P 1'
#
loop_
_entity.id
_entity.type
_entity.pdbx_description
1 polymer ?
#
loop_
_entity_poly.entity_id
_entity_poly.type
_entity_poly.pdbx_seq_one_letter_code
_entity_poly.pdbx_strand_id
1 'polypeptide(L)'
;MKKIIMPLLLILLLMANHLNIFAILNPTNTDLLEREIYIRVKEGLHIRVELFNQILEGTEIDTSEVKKKLRYYLEDPLLTADIETFKELRTDGIDHEFIEDFKIEELNVVEQEGDTVQLEVAITWFLQGMEEFRQEKTLYHMVMVRKGEDWFLKDYYPIS
;
A
#
# COMPACT_ATOMS: atom_id res chain seq x y z
N MET A 1 -6.67 -43.24 -30.58
CA MET A 1 -7.35 -42.76 -29.35
C MET A 1 -6.42 -41.89 -28.50
N LYS A 2 -6.03 -40.69 -28.97
CA LYS A 2 -5.18 -39.74 -28.22
C LYS A 2 -5.62 -38.26 -28.36
N LYS A 3 -6.80 -37.98 -28.92
CA LYS A 3 -7.27 -36.61 -29.20
C LYS A 3 -8.33 -36.08 -28.20
N ILE A 4 -8.76 -36.90 -27.24
CA ILE A 4 -9.80 -36.54 -26.25
C ILE A 4 -9.18 -36.12 -24.91
N ILE A 5 -7.88 -36.35 -24.70
CA ILE A 5 -7.19 -36.02 -23.44
C ILE A 5 -7.05 -34.50 -23.27
N MET A 6 -6.85 -33.76 -24.37
CA MET A 6 -6.61 -32.32 -24.33
C MET A 6 -7.82 -31.47 -23.87
N PRO A 7 -9.07 -31.70 -24.35
CA PRO A 7 -10.22 -30.97 -23.82
C PRO A 7 -10.53 -31.33 -22.36
N LEU A 8 -10.26 -32.56 -21.92
CA LEU A 8 -10.47 -32.98 -20.52
C LEU A 8 -9.51 -32.26 -19.57
N LEU A 9 -8.25 -32.09 -19.96
CA LEU A 9 -7.24 -31.36 -19.18
C LEU A 9 -7.57 -29.87 -19.10
N LEU A 10 -8.12 -29.29 -20.17
CA LEU A 10 -8.58 -27.90 -20.18
C LEU A 10 -9.77 -27.69 -19.25
N ILE A 11 -10.73 -28.61 -19.22
CA ILE A 11 -11.88 -28.57 -18.30
C ILE A 11 -11.42 -28.73 -16.84
N LEU A 12 -10.48 -29.64 -16.56
CA LEU A 12 -9.90 -29.79 -15.23
C LEU A 12 -9.10 -28.55 -14.79
N LEU A 13 -8.35 -27.91 -15.69
CA LEU A 13 -7.68 -26.64 -15.43
C LEU A 13 -8.68 -25.51 -15.15
N LEU A 14 -9.77 -25.46 -15.92
CA LEU A 14 -10.84 -24.49 -15.72
C LEU A 14 -11.57 -24.73 -14.39
N MET A 15 -11.85 -25.98 -14.01
CA MET A 15 -12.48 -26.31 -12.72
C MET A 15 -11.55 -26.07 -11.52
N ALA A 16 -10.26 -26.40 -11.64
CA ALA A 16 -9.26 -26.12 -10.62
C ALA A 16 -9.08 -24.61 -10.40
N ASN A 17 -9.12 -23.81 -11.48
CA ASN A 17 -9.10 -22.35 -11.37
C ASN A 17 -10.45 -21.77 -10.94
N HIS A 18 -11.59 -22.41 -11.24
CA HIS A 18 -12.90 -21.94 -10.76
C HIS A 18 -13.01 -22.01 -9.24
N LEU A 19 -12.39 -23.01 -8.59
CA LEU A 19 -12.36 -23.09 -7.12
C LEU A 19 -11.56 -21.94 -6.49
N ASN A 20 -10.52 -21.43 -7.16
CA ASN A 20 -9.74 -20.27 -6.70
C ASN A 20 -10.39 -18.92 -7.09
N ILE A 21 -11.16 -18.86 -8.17
CA ILE A 21 -11.86 -17.63 -8.60
C ILE A 21 -13.18 -17.43 -7.82
N PHE A 22 -13.83 -18.50 -7.35
CA PHE A 22 -15.11 -18.40 -6.63
C PHE A 22 -15.00 -18.28 -5.10
N ALA A 23 -13.81 -18.49 -4.52
CA ALA A 23 -13.56 -18.09 -3.13
C ALA A 23 -13.64 -16.56 -2.92
N ILE A 24 -13.60 -15.77 -4.00
CA ILE A 24 -13.69 -14.30 -4.02
C ILE A 24 -15.15 -13.80 -4.13
N LEU A 25 -16.13 -14.68 -4.31
CA LEU A 25 -17.50 -14.30 -4.69
C LEU A 25 -18.57 -14.47 -3.60
N ASN A 26 -18.17 -14.55 -2.34
CA ASN A 26 -19.11 -14.51 -1.22
C ASN A 26 -18.73 -13.36 -0.30
N PRO A 27 -19.09 -12.10 -0.64
CA PRO A 27 -18.66 -10.94 0.13
C PRO A 27 -19.31 -11.02 1.51
N THR A 28 -18.56 -11.53 2.47
CA THR A 28 -18.85 -11.27 3.86
C THR A 28 -18.63 -9.78 4.10
N ASN A 29 -19.22 -9.19 5.14
CA ASN A 29 -18.93 -7.79 5.49
C ASN A 29 -17.43 -7.54 5.72
N THR A 30 -16.68 -8.59 6.09
CA THR A 30 -15.22 -8.56 6.25
C THR A 30 -14.52 -8.32 4.91
N ASP A 31 -14.91 -9.00 3.84
CA ASP A 31 -14.34 -8.82 2.50
C ASP A 31 -14.53 -7.39 1.96
N LEU A 32 -15.65 -6.76 2.30
CA LEU A 32 -15.93 -5.38 1.89
C LEU A 32 -15.05 -4.38 2.65
N LEU A 33 -14.92 -4.57 3.97
CA LEU A 33 -14.05 -3.73 4.82
C LEU A 33 -12.58 -3.85 4.40
N GLU A 34 -12.09 -5.08 4.23
CA GLU A 34 -10.70 -5.33 3.80
C GLU A 34 -10.41 -4.70 2.45
N ARG A 35 -11.35 -4.77 1.51
CA ARG A 35 -11.22 -4.12 0.20
C ARG A 35 -11.17 -2.60 0.32
N GLU A 36 -12.02 -2.01 1.14
CA GLU A 36 -12.04 -0.56 1.38
C GLU A 36 -10.71 -0.10 1.99
N ILE A 37 -10.27 -0.79 3.05
CA ILE A 37 -8.99 -0.56 3.72
C ILE A 37 -7.83 -0.69 2.72
N TYR A 38 -7.81 -1.75 1.91
CA TYR A 38 -6.76 -1.97 0.91
C TYR A 38 -6.67 -0.80 -0.07
N ILE A 39 -7.80 -0.33 -0.58
CA ILE A 39 -7.84 0.83 -1.48
C ILE A 39 -7.24 2.05 -0.79
N ARG A 40 -7.65 2.33 0.45
CA ARG A 40 -7.16 3.49 1.22
C ARG A 40 -5.67 3.42 1.53
N VAL A 41 -5.15 2.26 1.94
CA VAL A 41 -3.71 2.04 2.15
C VAL A 41 -2.95 2.26 0.84
N LYS A 42 -3.42 1.68 -0.27
CA LYS A 42 -2.77 1.81 -1.57
C LYS A 42 -2.73 3.26 -2.05
N GLU A 43 -3.84 3.99 -1.95
CA GLU A 43 -3.91 5.41 -2.32
C GLU A 43 -2.97 6.25 -1.45
N GLY A 44 -2.96 6.01 -0.13
CA GLY A 44 -2.09 6.70 0.81
C GLY A 44 -0.60 6.45 0.53
N LEU A 45 -0.20 5.22 0.22
CA LEU A 45 1.18 4.91 -0.16
C LEU A 45 1.54 5.54 -1.50
N HIS A 46 0.65 5.49 -2.48
CA HIS A 46 0.89 6.05 -3.81
C HIS A 46 1.17 7.55 -3.75
N ILE A 47 0.34 8.32 -3.04
CA ILE A 47 0.56 9.77 -2.92
C ILE A 47 1.85 10.10 -2.15
N ARG A 48 2.21 9.28 -1.14
CA ARG A 48 3.46 9.46 -0.39
C ARG A 48 4.68 9.22 -1.27
N VAL A 49 4.67 8.15 -2.06
CA VAL A 49 5.72 7.84 -3.04
C VAL A 49 5.84 8.93 -4.10
N GLU A 50 4.72 9.38 -4.67
CA GLU A 50 4.69 10.47 -5.64
C GLU A 50 5.36 11.73 -5.08
N LEU A 51 4.97 12.15 -3.88
CA LEU A 51 5.50 13.34 -3.22
C LEU A 51 6.98 13.19 -2.85
N PHE A 52 7.37 12.01 -2.34
CA PHE A 52 8.76 11.71 -2.02
C PHE A 52 9.65 11.84 -3.26
N ASN A 53 9.29 11.19 -4.37
CA ASN A 53 10.06 11.26 -5.60
C ASN A 53 10.08 12.68 -6.19
N GLN A 54 8.96 13.40 -6.20
CA GLN A 54 8.94 14.80 -6.67
C GLN A 54 9.92 15.68 -5.88
N ILE A 55 10.04 15.48 -4.56
CA ILE A 55 11.00 16.20 -3.73
C ILE A 55 12.43 15.84 -4.13
N LEU A 56 12.73 14.55 -4.34
CA LEU A 56 14.06 14.09 -4.76
C LEU A 56 14.45 14.58 -6.17
N GLU A 57 13.50 14.74 -7.08
CA GLU A 57 13.72 15.35 -8.41
C GLU A 57 14.02 16.87 -8.33
N GLY A 58 13.95 17.47 -7.14
CA GLY A 58 14.15 18.90 -6.93
C GLY A 58 12.92 19.73 -7.30
N THR A 59 11.73 19.13 -7.39
CA THR A 59 10.50 19.87 -7.64
C THR A 59 10.18 20.76 -6.45
N GLU A 60 10.03 22.06 -6.69
CA GLU A 60 9.50 22.98 -5.68
C GLU A 60 8.03 22.67 -5.43
N ILE A 61 7.74 21.94 -4.35
CA ILE A 61 6.36 21.73 -3.87
C ILE A 61 6.10 22.65 -2.67
N ASP A 62 4.97 23.32 -2.58
CA ASP A 62 4.62 24.02 -1.34
C ASP A 62 4.24 23.00 -0.25
N THR A 63 4.83 23.09 0.94
CA THR A 63 4.46 22.28 2.12
C THR A 63 2.96 22.37 2.42
N SER A 64 2.33 23.53 2.15
CA SER A 64 0.89 23.70 2.32
C SER A 64 0.08 22.82 1.37
N GLU A 65 0.52 22.68 0.11
CA GLU A 65 -0.10 21.81 -0.89
C GLU A 65 0.20 20.34 -0.60
N VAL A 66 1.39 19.99 -0.11
CA VAL A 66 1.71 18.64 0.37
C VAL A 66 0.74 18.23 1.50
N LYS A 67 0.60 19.07 2.53
CA LYS A 67 -0.34 18.82 3.63
C LYS A 67 -1.77 18.64 3.14
N LYS A 68 -2.19 19.46 2.18
CA LYS A 68 -3.52 19.39 1.59
C LYS A 68 -3.75 18.11 0.79
N LYS A 69 -2.74 17.57 0.10
CA LYS A 69 -2.82 16.26 -0.57
C LYS A 69 -2.88 15.11 0.44
N LEU A 70 -1.99 15.13 1.44
CA LEU A 70 -1.86 14.03 2.40
C LEU A 70 -3.05 13.89 3.37
N ARG A 71 -3.68 14.99 3.78
CA ARG A 71 -4.80 14.96 4.75
C ARG A 71 -6.03 14.16 4.30
N TYR A 72 -6.13 13.82 3.02
CA TYR A 72 -7.21 12.97 2.50
C TYR A 72 -6.99 11.49 2.78
N TYR A 73 -5.76 11.10 3.14
CA TYR A 73 -5.35 9.72 3.32
C TYR A 73 -4.71 9.46 4.68
N LEU A 74 -4.13 10.49 5.29
CA LEU A 74 -3.35 10.38 6.53
C LEU A 74 -4.00 11.16 7.67
N GLU A 75 -3.75 10.67 8.87
CA GLU A 75 -4.13 11.29 10.13
C GLU A 75 -2.91 11.52 11.02
N ASP A 76 -3.01 12.44 11.98
CA ASP A 76 -1.96 12.63 12.98
C ASP A 76 -1.83 11.40 13.91
N PRO A 77 -0.59 10.99 14.27
CA PRO A 77 0.66 11.74 14.13
C PRO A 77 1.38 11.59 12.78
N LEU A 78 1.03 10.62 11.95
CA LEU A 78 1.75 10.31 10.72
C LEU A 78 1.77 11.47 9.71
N LEU A 79 0.64 12.17 9.55
CA LEU A 79 0.59 13.35 8.68
C LEU A 79 1.66 14.39 9.04
N THR A 80 1.80 14.68 10.33
CA THR A 80 2.82 15.61 10.82
C THR A 80 4.23 15.07 10.58
N ALA A 81 4.47 13.78 10.86
CA ALA A 81 5.78 13.15 10.64
C ALA A 81 6.22 13.20 9.17
N ASP A 82 5.31 12.92 8.23
CA ASP A 82 5.59 13.00 6.80
C ASP A 82 5.92 14.43 6.37
N ILE A 83 5.19 15.43 6.87
CA ILE A 83 5.45 16.84 6.55
C ILE A 83 6.84 17.27 7.01
N GLU A 84 7.24 16.90 8.23
CA GLU A 84 8.58 17.23 8.73
C GLU A 84 9.66 16.48 7.96
N THR A 85 9.48 15.19 7.69
CA THR A 85 10.39 14.38 6.86
C THR A 85 10.59 15.04 5.48
N PHE A 86 9.51 15.46 4.83
CA PHE A 86 9.57 16.13 3.53
C PHE A 86 10.21 17.52 3.55
N LYS A 87 10.22 18.21 4.70
CA LYS A 87 11.01 19.44 4.86
C LYS A 87 12.49 19.13 5.01
N GLU A 88 12.84 18.11 5.79
CA GLU A 88 14.22 17.69 6.03
C GLU A 88 14.89 17.18 4.75
N LEU A 89 14.18 16.39 3.95
CA LEU A 89 14.66 15.90 2.64
C LEU A 89 15.06 17.02 1.67
N ARG A 90 14.53 18.24 1.84
CA ARG A 90 14.91 19.38 0.99
C ARG A 90 16.18 20.07 1.45
N THR A 91 16.47 20.00 2.74
CA THR A 91 17.61 20.68 3.34
C THR A 91 18.85 19.81 3.31
N ASP A 92 18.68 18.49 3.39
CA ASP A 92 19.77 17.54 3.37
C ASP A 92 19.98 16.97 1.96
N GLY A 93 21.14 17.29 1.37
CA GLY A 93 21.57 16.72 0.08
C GLY A 93 22.02 15.26 0.18
N ILE A 94 21.23 14.42 0.87
CA ILE A 94 21.50 12.99 1.02
C ILE A 94 21.07 12.28 -0.26
N ASP A 95 21.94 11.41 -0.79
CA ASP A 95 21.60 10.49 -1.88
C ASP A 95 20.54 9.51 -1.40
N HIS A 96 19.28 9.80 -1.71
CA HIS A 96 18.16 8.89 -1.51
C HIS A 96 17.86 8.09 -2.78
N GLU A 97 17.45 6.84 -2.61
CA GLU A 97 16.96 6.01 -3.70
C GLU A 97 15.55 6.45 -4.10
N PHE A 98 15.28 6.50 -5.40
CA PHE A 98 13.91 6.71 -5.89
C PHE A 98 13.07 5.47 -5.66
N ILE A 99 11.79 5.65 -5.38
CA ILE A 99 10.84 4.55 -5.30
C ILE A 99 10.14 4.44 -6.65
N GLU A 100 10.57 3.51 -7.50
CA GLU A 100 10.01 3.31 -8.84
C GLU A 100 8.56 2.82 -8.76
N ASP A 101 8.31 1.85 -7.88
CA ASP A 101 6.98 1.28 -7.65
C ASP A 101 6.92 0.60 -6.29
N PHE A 102 5.72 0.18 -5.89
CA PHE A 102 5.49 -0.70 -4.76
C PHE A 102 4.36 -1.68 -5.03
N LYS A 103 4.45 -2.85 -4.41
CA LYS A 103 3.41 -3.87 -4.46
C LYS A 103 3.01 -4.29 -3.06
N ILE A 104 1.74 -4.08 -2.72
CA ILE A 104 1.12 -4.69 -1.55
C ILE A 104 0.91 -6.17 -1.88
N GLU A 105 1.73 -7.04 -1.29
CA GLU A 105 1.68 -8.49 -1.47
C GLU A 105 0.53 -9.10 -0.68
N GLU A 106 0.34 -8.59 0.54
CA GLU A 106 -0.63 -9.10 1.51
C GLU A 106 -1.07 -7.96 2.44
N LEU A 107 -2.34 -7.98 2.81
CA LEU A 107 -2.92 -7.08 3.80
C LEU A 107 -3.93 -7.89 4.61
N ASN A 108 -3.69 -7.96 5.92
CA ASN A 108 -4.53 -8.68 6.85
C ASN A 108 -5.01 -7.74 7.95
N VAL A 109 -6.30 -7.78 8.27
CA VAL A 109 -6.84 -7.11 9.46
C VAL A 109 -6.55 -7.99 10.67
N VAL A 110 -5.69 -7.50 11.56
CA VAL A 110 -5.28 -8.24 12.78
C VAL A 110 -6.26 -7.97 13.92
N GLU A 111 -6.69 -6.71 14.06
CA GLU A 111 -7.59 -6.29 15.12
C GLU A 111 -8.47 -5.12 14.64
N GLN A 112 -9.72 -5.12 15.08
CA GLN A 112 -10.63 -3.99 14.89
C GLN A 112 -11.29 -3.63 16.22
N GLU A 113 -11.09 -2.40 16.67
CA GLU A 113 -11.69 -1.85 17.88
C GLU A 113 -12.39 -0.52 17.54
N GLY A 114 -13.72 -0.58 17.42
CA GLY A 114 -14.54 0.58 17.07
C GLY A 114 -14.11 1.20 15.73
N ASP A 115 -13.68 2.46 15.79
CA ASP A 115 -13.21 3.24 14.63
C ASP A 115 -11.71 3.07 14.38
N THR A 116 -11.04 2.10 15.00
CA THR A 116 -9.61 1.82 14.76
C THR A 116 -9.42 0.41 14.24
N VAL A 117 -8.53 0.24 13.26
CA VAL A 117 -8.14 -1.06 12.73
C VAL A 117 -6.63 -1.16 12.67
N GLN A 118 -6.10 -2.31 13.09
CA GLN A 118 -4.70 -2.66 13.01
C GLN A 118 -4.51 -3.69 11.91
N LEU A 119 -3.48 -3.45 11.09
CA LEU A 119 -3.20 -4.23 9.89
C LEU A 119 -1.78 -4.77 9.95
N GLU A 120 -1.60 -5.95 9.36
CA GLU A 120 -0.30 -6.44 8.92
C GLU A 120 -0.26 -6.33 7.39
N VAL A 121 0.73 -5.61 6.88
CA VAL A 121 0.85 -5.32 5.44
C VAL A 121 2.24 -5.66 4.95
N ALA A 122 2.33 -6.62 4.02
CA ALA A 122 3.57 -6.96 3.36
C ALA A 122 3.72 -6.15 2.07
N ILE A 123 4.77 -5.35 1.98
CA ILE A 123 5.03 -4.48 0.82
C ILE A 123 6.37 -4.84 0.21
N THR A 124 6.38 -5.06 -1.10
CA THR A 124 7.60 -5.10 -1.91
C THR A 124 7.82 -3.72 -2.52
N TRP A 125 8.94 -3.09 -2.19
CA TRP A 125 9.42 -1.82 -2.74
C TRP A 125 10.37 -2.08 -3.90
N PHE A 126 10.19 -1.35 -4.98
CA PHE A 126 11.09 -1.34 -6.13
C PHE A 126 11.86 -0.03 -6.11
N LEU A 127 13.15 -0.11 -5.80
CA LEU A 127 14.00 1.04 -5.53
C LEU A 127 14.99 1.22 -6.68
N GLN A 128 15.17 2.47 -7.10
CA GLN A 128 16.15 2.87 -8.11
C GLN A 128 17.24 3.71 -7.44
N GLY A 129 18.41 3.10 -7.27
CA GLY A 129 19.63 3.81 -6.88
C GLY A 129 20.37 4.38 -8.10
N MET A 130 21.54 4.98 -7.87
CA MET A 130 22.36 5.52 -8.98
C MET A 130 22.91 4.43 -9.91
N GLU A 131 23.24 3.25 -9.37
CA GLU A 131 23.94 2.19 -10.10
C GLU A 131 23.13 0.89 -10.24
N GLU A 132 22.08 0.71 -9.44
CA GLU A 132 21.32 -0.54 -9.42
C GLU A 132 19.84 -0.36 -9.08
N PHE A 133 19.04 -1.31 -9.58
CA PHE A 133 17.66 -1.53 -9.16
C PHE A 133 17.67 -2.55 -8.01
N ARG A 134 17.03 -2.22 -6.89
CA ARG A 134 16.86 -3.14 -5.75
C ARG A 134 15.39 -3.41 -5.49
N GLN A 135 15.10 -4.62 -4.99
CA GLN A 135 13.80 -4.97 -4.45
C GLN A 135 13.95 -5.21 -2.95
N GLU A 136 13.05 -4.61 -2.17
CA GLU A 136 13.03 -4.77 -0.72
C GLU A 136 11.63 -5.17 -0.27
N LYS A 137 11.52 -6.31 0.43
CA LYS A 137 10.26 -6.74 1.02
C LYS A 137 10.26 -6.41 2.50
N THR A 138 9.27 -5.65 2.94
CA THR A 138 9.12 -5.22 4.33
C THR A 138 7.71 -5.54 4.80
N LEU A 139 7.62 -6.11 5.99
CA LEU A 139 6.34 -6.33 6.68
C LEU A 139 6.11 -5.17 7.64
N TYR A 140 4.90 -4.61 7.63
CA TYR A 140 4.53 -3.47 8.47
C TYR A 140 3.35 -3.80 9.36
N HIS A 141 3.40 -3.31 10.59
CA HIS A 141 2.21 -3.05 11.37
C HIS A 141 1.70 -1.66 11.02
N MET A 142 0.44 -1.55 10.60
CA MET A 142 -0.21 -0.28 10.28
C MET A 142 -1.42 -0.06 11.17
N VAL A 143 -1.67 1.19 11.52
CA VAL A 143 -2.86 1.60 12.25
C VAL A 143 -3.66 2.55 11.39
N MET A 144 -4.92 2.22 11.16
CA MET A 144 -5.88 3.12 10.51
C MET A 144 -6.99 3.52 11.47
N VAL A 145 -7.53 4.72 11.26
CA VAL A 145 -8.65 5.26 12.02
C VAL A 145 -9.74 5.72 11.06
N ARG A 146 -11.00 5.46 11.43
CA ARG A 146 -12.18 5.91 10.69
C ARG A 146 -12.59 7.29 11.19
N LYS A 147 -12.89 8.19 10.26
CA LYS A 147 -13.53 9.47 10.55
C LYS A 147 -14.68 9.69 9.58
N GLY A 148 -15.90 9.59 10.10
CA GLY A 148 -17.09 9.56 9.26
C GLY A 148 -17.12 8.27 8.42
N GLU A 149 -17.18 8.41 7.11
CA GLU A 149 -17.24 7.27 6.19
C GLU A 149 -15.87 6.83 5.65
N ASP A 150 -14.78 7.52 6.01
CA ASP A 150 -13.46 7.29 5.43
C ASP A 150 -12.45 6.75 6.45
N TRP A 151 -11.52 5.93 5.96
CA TRP A 151 -10.36 5.43 6.72
C TRP A 151 -9.09 6.21 6.39
N PHE A 152 -8.33 6.52 7.43
CA PHE A 152 -7.10 7.29 7.36
C PHE A 152 -5.95 6.51 7.99
N LEU A 153 -4.80 6.47 7.33
CA LEU A 153 -3.59 5.88 7.89
C LEU A 153 -3.03 6.81 8.97
N LYS A 154 -2.93 6.29 10.19
CA LYS A 154 -2.54 7.05 11.38
C LYS A 154 -1.10 6.81 11.80
N ASP A 155 -0.61 5.59 11.61
CA ASP A 155 0.75 5.19 12.01
C ASP A 155 1.19 3.92 11.26
N TYR A 156 2.50 3.68 11.18
CA TYR A 156 3.07 2.42 10.72
C TYR A 156 4.51 2.21 11.22
N TYR A 157 4.89 0.96 11.42
CA TYR A 157 6.26 0.58 11.76
C TYR A 157 6.62 -0.80 11.20
N PRO A 158 7.89 -1.02 10.80
CA PRO A 158 8.32 -2.31 10.29
C PRO A 158 8.28 -3.37 11.40
N ILE A 159 7.90 -4.59 11.04
CA ILE A 159 7.96 -5.77 11.90
C ILE A 159 9.35 -6.39 11.70
N SER A 160 10.16 -6.38 12.75
CA SER A 160 11.51 -6.96 12.80
C SER A 160 11.50 -8.46 13.06
#